data_AF-A0AAD0PAX4-F1
#
_entry.id   AF-A0AAD0PAX4-F1
#
_cell.length_a   1.000
_cell.length_b   1.000
_cell.length_c   1.000
_cell.angle_alpha   90.00
_cell.angle_beta   90.00
_cell.angle_gamma   90.00
#
_symmetry.space_group_name_H-M   'P 1'
#
loop_
_entity.id
_entity.type
_entity.pdbx_description
1 polymer ?
#
loop_
_entity_poly.entity_id
_entity_poly.type
_entity_poly.pdbx_seq_one_letter_code
_entity_poly.pdbx_strand_id
1 'polypeptide(L)'
;MAELNIFSMFDGVGGFTIGFDNADNEYYQTLYSNQYEPSRKTQDAFEVGKYRFPDMEHIGIDVAEIPDKKFQEMKENGVNMIVGGFPCQDYSVAHTGAKGIQGKKGVLFWQIIRATENIKPKYLVLENVDRLLKSPTSQRGRDFAIMLKSFADLGYSLEWRVINAAEYGEAQRRRRVFFFVYRNDTPWAKRVNKKLGSGEVEHLEELGQNPYEDYIFKDGLFARQFPVKQEPVKNRVAEYTLEGDVVDISDNFTGKVFNTGVMHNGHYYTIETAPTGEEKPRTLGDIVQAEADVPEEFYLNDDDKLEKFKYLRGPKKLQRKSADGHEYTYSEGGMSPYDSLDLPSRTMLTSEGSTNRSTHLLKIDGRYRLLTPIEAERLQDFPDDWTKYKLTEDGQVKEVSTRMRMFFMGNALVTGIVSRIGKELKKIDADNE
;
A
#
# COMPACT_ATOMS: atom_id res chain seq x y z
N MET A 1 16.55 15.86 17.32
CA MET A 1 15.39 15.82 16.39
C MET A 1 15.63 14.63 15.49
N ALA A 2 14.59 13.87 15.15
CA ALA A 2 14.74 12.78 14.19
C ALA A 2 15.22 13.32 12.83
N GLU A 3 15.91 12.48 12.06
CA GLU A 3 16.43 12.87 10.75
C GLU A 3 15.31 12.95 9.69
N LEU A 4 14.32 12.05 9.77
CA LEU A 4 13.16 12.05 8.90
C LEU A 4 11.86 12.25 9.68
N ASN A 5 11.26 13.43 9.51
CA ASN A 5 10.00 13.81 10.12
C ASN A 5 8.85 13.61 9.14
N ILE A 6 7.87 12.81 9.54
CA ILE A 6 6.86 12.21 8.66
C ILE A 6 5.51 12.91 8.83
N PHE A 7 4.85 13.18 7.70
CA PHE A 7 3.39 13.34 7.60
C PHE A 7 2.77 12.07 7.01
N SER A 8 1.96 11.37 7.82
CA SER A 8 1.24 10.16 7.41
C SER A 8 -0.15 10.50 6.87
N MET A 9 -0.32 10.39 5.55
CA MET A 9 -1.60 10.62 4.86
C MET A 9 -2.38 9.32 4.76
N PHE A 10 -3.69 9.37 5.05
CA PHE A 10 -4.57 8.21 5.04
C PHE A 10 -4.06 7.12 6.00
N ASP A 11 -3.73 7.54 7.23
CA ASP A 11 -2.95 6.76 8.20
C ASP A 11 -3.59 5.43 8.62
N GLY A 12 -4.92 5.33 8.48
CA GLY A 12 -5.68 4.19 8.96
C GLY A 12 -5.50 4.03 10.47
N VAL A 13 -4.89 2.91 10.88
CA VAL A 13 -4.55 2.62 12.28
C VAL A 13 -3.04 2.70 12.54
N GLY A 14 -2.29 3.44 11.72
CA GLY A 14 -0.86 3.73 11.95
C GLY A 14 0.12 2.73 11.32
N GLY A 15 -0.28 2.00 10.28
CA GLY A 15 0.56 0.94 9.69
C GLY A 15 1.91 1.43 9.17
N PHE A 16 1.95 2.63 8.56
CA PHE A 16 3.23 3.24 8.17
C PHE A 16 4.05 3.68 9.38
N THR A 17 3.44 4.38 10.33
CA THR A 17 4.09 4.85 11.56
C THR A 17 4.77 3.70 12.30
N ILE A 18 4.04 2.60 12.56
CA ILE A 18 4.60 1.40 13.21
C ILE A 18 5.77 0.83 12.40
N GLY A 19 5.62 0.74 11.08
CA GLY A 19 6.67 0.21 10.22
C GLY A 19 7.96 1.04 10.32
N PHE A 20 7.87 2.36 10.27
CA PHE A 20 9.04 3.23 10.41
C PHE A 20 9.60 3.28 11.84
N ASP A 21 8.75 3.24 12.87
CA ASP A 21 9.20 3.14 14.27
C ASP A 21 9.96 1.82 14.51
N ASN A 22 9.47 0.71 13.95
CA ASN A 22 10.13 -0.60 14.01
C ASN A 22 11.41 -0.66 13.16
N ALA A 23 11.53 0.21 12.16
CA ALA A 23 12.77 0.36 11.40
C ALA A 23 13.83 1.04 12.27
N ASP A 24 13.51 2.22 12.81
CA ASP A 24 14.32 3.01 13.75
C ASP A 24 13.54 4.24 14.27
N ASN A 25 13.05 4.19 15.51
CA ASN A 25 12.27 5.27 16.11
C ASN A 25 13.09 6.49 16.59
N GLU A 26 14.41 6.45 16.50
CA GLU A 26 15.27 7.63 16.72
C GLU A 26 15.51 8.37 15.40
N TYR A 27 15.53 7.63 14.29
CA TYR A 27 15.74 8.17 12.94
C TYR A 27 14.46 8.70 12.30
N TYR A 28 13.33 8.02 12.53
CA TYR A 28 12.02 8.37 12.02
C TYR A 28 11.13 8.94 13.13
N GLN A 29 10.41 10.02 12.83
CA GLN A 29 9.39 10.56 13.74
C GLN A 29 8.16 11.03 12.97
N THR A 30 7.01 10.41 13.21
CA THR A 30 5.74 10.90 12.65
C THR A 30 5.20 12.06 13.50
N LEU A 31 5.16 13.25 12.90
CA LEU A 31 4.70 14.48 13.55
C LEU A 31 3.21 14.74 13.30
N TYR A 32 2.72 14.32 12.13
CA TYR A 32 1.36 14.57 11.68
C TYR A 32 0.74 13.31 11.08
N SER A 33 -0.55 13.11 11.35
CA SER A 33 -1.37 12.14 10.62
C SER A 33 -2.61 12.79 10.04
N ASN A 34 -3.10 12.24 8.94
CA ASN A 34 -4.44 12.52 8.43
C ASN A 34 -5.20 11.20 8.25
N GLN A 35 -6.40 11.12 8.83
CA GLN A 35 -7.29 9.97 8.66
C GLN A 35 -8.75 10.43 8.71
N TYR A 36 -9.50 10.09 7.67
CA TYR A 36 -10.91 10.44 7.56
C TYR A 36 -11.70 9.37 6.80
N GLU A 37 -12.83 8.94 7.37
CA GLU A 37 -13.74 7.95 6.80
C GLU A 37 -15.11 8.62 6.52
N PRO A 38 -15.32 9.21 5.33
CA PRO A 38 -16.48 10.07 5.04
C PRO A 38 -17.83 9.36 5.15
N SER A 39 -17.85 8.03 4.99
CA SER A 39 -19.06 7.22 5.07
C SER A 39 -19.47 6.82 6.50
N ARG A 40 -18.70 7.23 7.52
CA ARG A 40 -18.90 6.81 8.90
C ARG A 40 -19.14 7.99 9.84
N LYS A 41 -20.03 7.78 10.81
CA LYS A 41 -20.26 8.74 11.90
C LYS A 41 -19.14 8.69 12.93
N THR A 42 -18.74 7.48 13.34
CA THR A 42 -17.57 7.26 14.19
C THR A 42 -16.31 7.21 13.34
N GLN A 43 -15.24 7.85 13.79
CA GLN A 43 -13.96 7.88 13.09
C GLN A 43 -13.00 6.93 13.80
N ASP A 44 -13.39 5.65 13.90
CA ASP A 44 -12.73 4.68 14.78
C ASP A 44 -11.22 4.54 14.50
N ALA A 45 -10.81 4.57 13.22
CA ALA A 45 -9.39 4.48 12.85
C ALA A 45 -8.58 5.70 13.35
N PHE A 46 -9.12 6.90 13.14
CA PHE A 46 -8.55 8.16 13.66
C PHE A 46 -8.50 8.16 15.20
N GLU A 47 -9.54 7.69 15.87
CA GLU A 47 -9.61 7.59 17.33
C GLU A 47 -8.60 6.56 17.88
N VAL A 48 -8.31 5.47 17.17
CA VAL A 48 -7.22 4.52 17.49
C VAL A 48 -5.86 5.23 17.37
N GLY A 49 -5.65 6.00 16.28
CA GLY A 49 -4.44 6.79 16.10
C GLY A 49 -4.19 7.73 17.27
N LYS A 50 -5.20 8.52 17.67
CA LYS A 50 -5.11 9.43 18.84
C LYS A 50 -4.77 8.71 20.14
N TYR A 51 -5.30 7.51 20.34
CA TYR A 51 -4.99 6.71 21.52
C TYR A 51 -3.55 6.20 21.51
N ARG A 52 -3.05 5.76 20.36
CA ARG A 52 -1.71 5.16 20.21
C ARG A 52 -0.59 6.18 20.20
N PHE A 53 -0.84 7.35 19.63
CA PHE A 53 0.16 8.39 19.41
C PHE A 53 -0.33 9.73 19.98
N PRO A 54 -0.42 9.87 21.31
CA PRO A 54 -0.99 11.07 21.94
C PRO A 54 -0.19 12.36 21.67
N ASP A 55 1.12 12.23 21.38
CA ASP A 55 2.02 13.36 21.12
C ASP A 55 2.06 13.78 19.64
N MET A 56 1.41 13.02 18.75
CA MET A 56 1.31 13.34 17.32
C MET A 56 0.12 14.28 17.06
N GLU A 57 0.23 15.20 16.10
CA GLU A 57 -0.92 15.99 15.68
C GLU A 57 -1.79 15.21 14.68
N HIS A 58 -3.02 14.87 15.09
CA HIS A 58 -3.96 14.11 14.25
C HIS A 58 -4.98 15.00 13.56
N ILE A 59 -5.08 14.91 12.24
CA ILE A 59 -6.00 15.69 11.40
C ILE A 59 -7.16 14.80 10.93
N GLY A 60 -8.31 14.93 11.59
CA GLY A 60 -9.50 14.08 11.41
C GLY A 60 -10.53 14.57 10.40
N ILE A 61 -10.10 15.35 9.39
CA ILE A 61 -10.96 15.90 8.35
C ILE A 61 -10.56 15.38 6.97
N ASP A 62 -11.43 15.56 5.97
CA ASP A 62 -11.07 15.30 4.58
C ASP A 62 -9.80 16.09 4.21
N VAL A 63 -8.82 15.40 3.66
CA VAL A 63 -7.54 15.99 3.23
C VAL A 63 -7.73 17.14 2.24
N ALA A 64 -8.80 17.12 1.44
CA ALA A 64 -9.15 18.20 0.51
C ALA A 64 -9.46 19.52 1.25
N GLU A 65 -9.93 19.44 2.49
CA GLU A 65 -10.29 20.59 3.33
C GLU A 65 -9.11 21.11 4.18
N ILE A 66 -7.99 20.38 4.23
CA ILE A 66 -6.76 20.87 4.89
C ILE A 66 -6.25 22.07 4.08
N PRO A 67 -6.04 23.26 4.66
CA PRO A 67 -5.57 24.43 3.91
C PRO A 67 -4.08 24.34 3.56
N ASP A 68 -3.66 24.96 2.46
CA ASP A 68 -2.24 24.98 2.02
C ASP A 68 -1.30 25.51 3.11
N LYS A 69 -1.77 26.52 3.87
CA LYS A 69 -1.04 27.07 5.02
C LYS A 69 -0.67 26.00 6.05
N LYS A 70 -1.51 24.97 6.25
CA LYS A 70 -1.20 23.88 7.19
C LYS A 70 -0.07 23.00 6.66
N PHE A 71 -0.04 22.71 5.35
CA PHE A 71 1.10 22.00 4.75
C PHE A 71 2.39 22.83 4.80
N GLN A 72 2.31 24.15 4.66
CA GLN A 72 3.46 25.05 4.83
C GLN A 72 3.96 25.07 6.28
N GLU A 73 3.05 25.10 7.25
CA GLU A 73 3.38 24.96 8.68
C GLU A 73 4.07 23.62 8.98
N MET A 74 3.58 22.51 8.45
CA MET A 74 4.24 21.19 8.59
C MET A 74 5.69 21.22 8.12
N LYS A 75 5.95 21.88 6.98
CA LYS A 75 7.30 22.08 6.46
C LYS A 75 8.16 22.93 7.39
N GLU A 76 7.62 24.04 7.90
CA GLU A 76 8.30 24.91 8.87
C GLU A 76 8.65 24.15 10.16
N ASN A 77 7.80 23.20 10.56
CA ASN A 77 8.03 22.29 11.68
C ASN A 77 8.95 21.10 11.33
N GLY A 78 9.56 21.10 10.14
CA GLY A 78 10.61 20.16 9.76
C GLY A 78 10.13 18.88 9.07
N VAL A 79 8.84 18.76 8.71
CA VAL A 79 8.36 17.62 7.91
C VAL A 79 9.12 17.56 6.59
N ASN A 80 9.80 16.44 6.37
CA ASN A 80 10.63 16.20 5.20
C ASN A 80 10.34 14.83 4.55
N MET A 81 9.32 14.11 5.02
CA MET A 81 8.86 12.84 4.45
C MET A 81 7.33 12.75 4.47
N ILE A 82 6.75 12.19 3.42
CA ILE A 82 5.31 11.86 3.37
C ILE A 82 5.16 10.35 3.19
N VAL A 83 4.24 9.74 3.94
CA VAL A 83 3.87 8.33 3.75
C VAL A 83 2.37 8.22 3.55
N GLY A 84 1.89 7.17 2.89
CA GLY A 84 0.44 6.98 2.80
C GLY A 84 -0.04 5.86 1.88
N GLY A 85 -1.12 5.21 2.31
CA GLY A 85 -1.85 4.19 1.56
C GLY A 85 -3.21 4.74 1.16
N PHE A 86 -3.34 5.22 -0.08
CA PHE A 86 -4.49 6.01 -0.48
C PHE A 86 -5.50 5.19 -1.32
N PRO A 87 -6.81 5.46 -1.22
CA PRO A 87 -7.82 4.74 -1.99
C PRO A 87 -7.57 4.75 -3.51
N CYS A 88 -7.67 3.58 -4.14
CA CYS A 88 -7.54 3.43 -5.60
C CYS A 88 -8.82 3.94 -6.30
N GLN A 89 -8.75 5.11 -6.92
CA GLN A 89 -9.83 5.73 -7.71
C GLN A 89 -9.36 5.90 -9.15
N ASP A 90 -10.27 5.83 -10.13
CA ASP A 90 -9.94 6.15 -11.53
C ASP A 90 -9.62 7.65 -11.66
N TYR A 91 -8.57 7.98 -12.41
CA TYR A 91 -8.08 9.34 -12.55
C TYR A 91 -8.64 9.93 -13.84
N SER A 92 -9.24 11.11 -13.75
CA SER A 92 -9.61 11.88 -14.93
C SER A 92 -9.18 13.32 -14.74
N VAL A 93 -8.58 13.91 -15.76
CA VAL A 93 -7.98 15.24 -15.71
C VAL A 93 -8.70 16.17 -16.68
N ALA A 94 -8.91 17.43 -16.29
CA ALA A 94 -9.52 18.45 -17.14
C ALA A 94 -8.63 19.69 -17.23
N HIS A 95 -8.60 20.32 -18.41
CA HIS A 95 -7.91 21.59 -18.62
C HIS A 95 -8.76 22.74 -18.04
N THR A 96 -8.19 23.58 -17.18
CA THR A 96 -8.85 24.81 -16.74
C THR A 96 -8.07 26.02 -17.24
N GLY A 97 -8.78 26.97 -17.88
CA GLY A 97 -8.21 28.07 -18.66
C GLY A 97 -7.41 29.13 -17.89
N ALA A 98 -6.94 28.84 -16.69
CA ALA A 98 -6.04 29.68 -15.92
C ALA A 98 -5.04 28.82 -15.13
N LYS A 99 -3.87 28.57 -15.74
CA LYS A 99 -2.61 28.14 -15.10
C LYS A 99 -2.66 26.93 -14.14
N GLY A 100 -3.55 25.97 -14.34
CA GLY A 100 -3.58 24.77 -13.49
C GLY A 100 -4.29 23.59 -14.13
N ILE A 101 -3.65 22.43 -14.03
CA ILE A 101 -4.26 21.13 -14.28
C ILE A 101 -4.98 20.74 -12.99
N GLN A 102 -6.30 20.58 -13.05
CA GLN A 102 -7.06 19.99 -11.94
C GLN A 102 -7.59 18.64 -12.39
N GLY A 103 -7.22 17.59 -11.64
CA GLY A 103 -7.94 16.34 -11.70
C GLY A 103 -9.38 16.49 -11.20
N LYS A 104 -10.21 15.48 -11.48
CA LYS A 104 -11.59 15.41 -10.98
C LYS A 104 -11.60 15.67 -9.47
N LYS A 105 -12.41 16.65 -9.05
CA LYS A 105 -12.67 16.92 -7.62
C LYS A 105 -13.02 15.62 -6.91
N GLY A 106 -12.30 15.33 -5.82
CA GLY A 106 -12.50 14.13 -5.00
C GLY A 106 -11.57 12.94 -5.31
N VAL A 107 -10.64 13.06 -6.26
CA VAL A 107 -9.56 12.06 -6.41
C VAL A 107 -8.43 12.38 -5.44
N LEU A 108 -8.19 11.48 -4.47
CA LEU A 108 -7.33 11.74 -3.30
C LEU A 108 -5.84 11.86 -3.64
N PHE A 109 -5.38 11.28 -4.75
CA PHE A 109 -4.00 11.42 -5.22
C PHE A 109 -3.61 12.89 -5.47
N TRP A 110 -4.52 13.73 -5.96
CA TRP A 110 -4.19 15.15 -6.17
C TRP A 110 -3.89 15.88 -4.86
N GLN A 111 -4.41 15.37 -3.74
CA GLN A 111 -4.11 15.92 -2.42
C GLN A 111 -2.71 15.49 -1.95
N ILE A 112 -2.21 14.33 -2.39
CA ILE A 112 -0.79 13.95 -2.22
C ILE A 112 0.10 14.90 -3.03
N ILE A 113 -0.24 15.18 -4.29
CA ILE A 113 0.50 16.13 -5.13
C ILE A 113 0.51 17.53 -4.51
N ARG A 114 -0.65 18.01 -4.04
CA ARG A 114 -0.78 19.30 -3.34
C ARG A 114 0.04 19.37 -2.05
N ALA A 115 0.02 18.33 -1.23
CA ALA A 115 0.86 18.24 -0.02
C ALA A 115 2.35 18.23 -0.40
N THR A 116 2.72 17.49 -1.44
CA THR A 116 4.10 17.41 -1.96
C THR A 116 4.59 18.76 -2.47
N GLU A 117 3.76 19.52 -3.18
CA GLU A 117 4.10 20.85 -3.71
C GLU A 117 4.36 21.87 -2.59
N ASN A 118 3.55 21.83 -1.52
CA ASN A 118 3.67 22.74 -0.38
C ASN A 118 4.82 22.33 0.57
N ILE A 119 4.89 21.06 0.96
CA ILE A 119 5.88 20.54 1.92
C ILE A 119 7.26 20.42 1.26
N LYS A 120 7.29 19.98 0.00
CA LYS A 120 8.51 19.61 -0.74
C LYS A 120 9.38 18.60 0.02
N PRO A 121 8.84 17.43 0.43
CA PRO A 121 9.60 16.44 1.21
C PRO A 121 10.85 15.93 0.44
N LYS A 122 11.85 15.42 1.16
CA LYS A 122 12.96 14.67 0.54
C LYS A 122 12.45 13.39 -0.13
N TYR A 123 11.57 12.68 0.58
CA TYR A 123 11.08 11.35 0.19
C TYR A 123 9.58 11.21 0.39
N LEU A 124 8.97 10.36 -0.43
CA LEU A 124 7.67 9.79 -0.15
C LEU A 124 7.71 8.27 -0.26
N VAL A 125 7.03 7.59 0.65
CA VAL A 125 6.76 6.15 0.55
C VAL A 125 5.26 5.93 0.50
N LEU A 126 4.77 5.52 -0.67
CA LEU A 126 3.34 5.35 -0.90
C LEU A 126 3.02 3.87 -1.14
N GLU A 127 1.80 3.48 -0.84
CA GLU A 127 1.28 2.13 -1.08
C GLU A 127 -0.05 2.18 -1.82
N ASN A 128 -0.30 1.17 -2.67
CA ASN A 128 -1.61 0.92 -3.24
C ASN A 128 -1.81 -0.53 -3.66
N VAL A 129 -3.02 -0.89 -4.08
CA VAL A 129 -3.29 -2.17 -4.75
C VAL A 129 -2.56 -2.25 -6.10
N ASP A 130 -2.04 -3.44 -6.44
CA ASP A 130 -1.30 -3.68 -7.68
C ASP A 130 -2.11 -3.39 -8.96
N ARG A 131 -3.44 -3.42 -8.86
CA ARG A 131 -4.36 -3.06 -9.95
C ARG A 131 -4.16 -1.62 -10.44
N LEU A 132 -3.63 -0.73 -9.61
CA LEU A 132 -3.33 0.66 -9.97
C LEU A 132 -2.49 0.75 -11.26
N LEU A 133 -1.52 -0.15 -11.43
CA LEU A 133 -0.66 -0.23 -12.62
C LEU A 133 -1.41 -0.57 -13.91
N LYS A 134 -2.65 -1.03 -13.79
CA LYS A 134 -3.54 -1.41 -14.91
C LYS A 134 -4.74 -0.47 -15.02
N SER A 135 -4.76 0.62 -14.27
CA SER A 135 -5.86 1.58 -14.26
C SER A 135 -5.75 2.60 -15.41
N PRO A 136 -6.88 3.07 -15.97
CA PRO A 136 -8.22 2.51 -15.84
C PRO A 136 -8.35 1.23 -16.68
N THR A 137 -9.43 0.48 -16.47
CA THR A 137 -9.68 -0.76 -17.22
C THR A 137 -9.83 -0.50 -18.73
N SER A 138 -10.33 0.69 -19.13
CA SER A 138 -10.49 1.10 -20.53
C SER A 138 -9.17 1.46 -21.23
N GLN A 139 -8.12 1.83 -20.48
CA GLN A 139 -6.84 2.31 -21.03
C GLN A 139 -5.70 1.99 -20.05
N ARG A 140 -5.34 0.72 -19.98
CA ARG A 140 -4.45 0.19 -18.95
C ARG A 140 -3.13 0.95 -18.83
N GLY A 141 -2.82 1.43 -17.63
CA GLY A 141 -1.55 2.08 -17.28
C GLY A 141 -1.59 3.60 -17.38
N ARG A 142 -2.61 4.19 -18.02
CA ARG A 142 -2.73 5.65 -18.14
C ARG A 142 -2.74 6.35 -16.80
N ASP A 143 -3.56 5.89 -15.86
CA ASP A 143 -3.70 6.54 -14.56
C ASP A 143 -2.37 6.50 -13.78
N PHE A 144 -1.61 5.42 -13.93
CA PHE A 144 -0.28 5.35 -13.35
C PHE A 144 0.71 6.28 -14.04
N ALA A 145 0.67 6.39 -15.37
CA ALA A 145 1.49 7.35 -16.12
C ALA A 145 1.19 8.81 -15.75
N ILE A 146 -0.08 9.15 -15.49
CA ILE A 146 -0.49 10.44 -14.93
C ILE A 146 0.21 10.69 -13.59
N MET A 147 0.26 9.69 -12.70
CA MET A 147 0.97 9.82 -11.43
C MET A 147 2.47 10.05 -11.63
N LEU A 148 3.11 9.25 -12.50
CA LEU A 148 4.52 9.40 -12.84
C LEU A 148 4.81 10.82 -13.34
N LYS A 149 3.99 11.33 -14.27
CA LYS A 149 4.15 12.67 -14.82
C LYS A 149 3.94 13.76 -13.77
N SER A 150 2.95 13.61 -12.90
CA SER A 150 2.68 14.57 -11.82
C SER A 150 3.86 14.70 -10.86
N PHE A 151 4.53 13.60 -10.53
CA PHE A 151 5.76 13.65 -9.72
C PHE A 151 6.95 14.24 -10.49
N ALA A 152 7.11 13.87 -11.77
CA ALA A 152 8.15 14.42 -12.63
C ALA A 152 8.07 15.94 -12.72
N ASP A 153 6.86 16.49 -12.89
CA ASP A 153 6.61 17.94 -12.98
C ASP A 153 6.91 18.69 -11.68
N LEU A 154 6.84 18.01 -10.54
CA LEU A 154 7.24 18.54 -9.24
C LEU A 154 8.75 18.39 -8.96
N GLY A 155 9.52 17.83 -9.89
CA GLY A 155 10.96 17.60 -9.73
C GLY A 155 11.28 16.37 -8.87
N TYR A 156 10.46 15.34 -8.94
CA TYR A 156 10.70 14.04 -8.29
C TYR A 156 10.92 12.94 -9.31
N SER A 157 11.75 11.97 -8.94
CA SER A 157 11.87 10.68 -9.58
C SER A 157 11.27 9.63 -8.64
N LEU A 158 10.95 8.45 -9.17
CA LEU A 158 10.45 7.37 -8.32
C LEU A 158 10.77 6.00 -8.88
N GLU A 159 10.85 5.02 -8.00
CA GLU A 159 10.78 3.60 -8.35
C GLU A 159 9.52 2.98 -7.76
N TRP A 160 9.06 1.89 -8.37
CA TRP A 160 7.94 1.10 -7.86
C TRP A 160 8.22 -0.39 -7.92
N ARG A 161 7.61 -1.14 -6.99
CA ARG A 161 7.61 -2.60 -6.99
C ARG A 161 6.32 -3.15 -6.44
N VAL A 162 5.77 -4.14 -7.12
CA VAL A 162 4.73 -5.00 -6.56
C VAL A 162 5.37 -6.03 -5.65
N ILE A 163 5.02 -5.99 -4.37
CA ILE A 163 5.53 -6.86 -3.32
C ILE A 163 4.36 -7.69 -2.80
N ASN A 164 4.53 -9.01 -2.76
CA ASN A 164 3.66 -9.91 -2.02
C ASN A 164 4.36 -10.26 -0.71
N ALA A 165 3.78 -9.86 0.43
CA ALA A 165 4.48 -9.93 1.71
C ALA A 165 5.01 -11.35 2.05
N ALA A 166 4.22 -12.39 1.74
CA ALA A 166 4.63 -13.79 1.95
C ALA A 166 5.82 -14.25 1.09
N GLU A 167 6.14 -13.59 -0.02
CA GLU A 167 7.35 -13.90 -0.79
C GLU A 167 8.63 -13.41 -0.09
N TYR A 168 8.48 -12.60 0.96
CA TYR A 168 9.55 -11.95 1.70
C TYR A 168 9.41 -12.15 3.21
N GLY A 169 8.99 -13.35 3.62
CA GLY A 169 8.99 -13.81 5.01
C GLY A 169 7.70 -13.60 5.80
N GLU A 170 6.75 -12.80 5.30
CA GLU A 170 5.56 -12.45 6.08
C GLU A 170 4.45 -13.52 6.04
N ALA A 171 3.52 -13.44 6.99
CA ALA A 171 2.50 -14.47 7.18
C ALA A 171 1.29 -14.38 6.25
N GLN A 172 1.18 -13.32 5.44
CA GLN A 172 0.04 -13.09 4.55
C GLN A 172 0.47 -12.92 3.10
N ARG A 173 -0.23 -13.60 2.19
CA ARG A 173 -0.12 -13.42 0.74
C ARG A 173 -0.76 -12.11 0.28
N ARG A 174 -0.25 -10.97 0.77
CA ARG A 174 -0.77 -9.64 0.51
C ARG A 174 0.07 -8.94 -0.55
N ARG A 175 -0.48 -8.87 -1.77
CA ARG A 175 0.15 -8.19 -2.91
C ARG A 175 -0.23 -6.72 -2.98
N ARG A 176 0.76 -5.83 -3.02
CA ARG A 176 0.64 -4.36 -3.07
C ARG A 176 1.75 -3.76 -3.91
N VAL A 177 1.49 -2.63 -4.53
CA VAL A 177 2.53 -1.81 -5.16
C VAL A 177 3.00 -0.76 -4.15
N PHE A 178 4.31 -0.70 -3.96
CA PHE A 178 4.96 0.34 -3.18
C PHE A 178 5.71 1.28 -4.11
N PHE A 179 5.75 2.56 -3.72
CA PHE A 179 6.46 3.62 -4.41
C PHE A 179 7.51 4.19 -3.48
N PHE A 180 8.72 4.37 -4.00
CA PHE A 180 9.72 5.21 -3.37
C PHE A 180 9.94 6.41 -4.27
N VAL A 181 9.40 7.55 -3.85
CA VAL A 181 9.48 8.82 -4.57
C VAL A 181 10.53 9.68 -3.88
N TYR A 182 11.43 10.30 -4.65
CA TYR A 182 12.53 11.07 -4.10
C TYR A 182 12.77 12.33 -4.93
N ARG A 183 13.07 13.44 -4.23
CA ARG A 183 13.27 14.74 -4.89
C ARG A 183 14.60 14.74 -5.65
N ASN A 184 14.61 15.29 -6.86
CA ASN A 184 15.73 15.17 -7.80
C ASN A 184 17.02 15.89 -7.36
N ASP A 185 16.95 16.74 -6.34
CA ASP A 185 18.10 17.45 -5.75
C ASP A 185 18.72 16.71 -4.55
N THR A 186 18.12 15.61 -4.09
CA THR A 186 18.65 14.79 -3.00
C THR A 186 19.96 14.12 -3.40
N PRO A 187 20.86 13.81 -2.44
CA PRO A 187 22.07 13.05 -2.75
C PRO A 187 21.79 11.67 -3.36
N TRP A 188 20.69 11.01 -2.95
CA TRP A 188 20.22 9.78 -3.59
C TRP A 188 19.95 10.00 -5.08
N ALA A 189 19.12 10.99 -5.42
CA ALA A 189 18.83 11.32 -6.81
C ALA A 189 20.11 11.56 -7.61
N LYS A 190 21.06 12.35 -7.09
CA LYS A 190 22.34 12.60 -7.79
C LYS A 190 23.12 11.30 -8.11
N ARG A 191 23.09 10.30 -7.23
CA ARG A 191 23.68 8.98 -7.52
C ARG A 191 22.92 8.23 -8.60
N VAL A 192 21.59 8.26 -8.54
CA VAL A 192 20.75 7.65 -9.57
C VAL A 192 21.01 8.32 -10.93
N ASN A 193 21.05 9.66 -11.00
CA ASN A 193 21.36 10.40 -12.23
C ASN A 193 22.73 10.03 -12.79
N LYS A 194 23.75 9.88 -11.93
CA LYS A 194 25.09 9.45 -12.37
C LYS A 194 25.07 8.05 -13.01
N LYS A 195 24.17 7.17 -12.57
CA LYS A 195 24.06 5.80 -13.08
C LYS A 195 23.16 5.70 -14.31
N LEU A 196 22.00 6.34 -14.29
CA LEU A 196 20.99 6.25 -15.35
C LEU A 196 21.22 7.26 -16.49
N GLY A 197 22.04 8.30 -16.26
CA GLY A 197 22.29 9.37 -17.22
C GLY A 197 21.21 10.46 -17.21
N SER A 198 21.29 11.39 -18.17
CA SER A 198 20.33 12.48 -18.36
C SER A 198 18.96 12.02 -18.88
N GLY A 199 18.80 10.73 -19.21
CA GLY A 199 17.63 10.21 -19.92
C GLY A 199 17.78 10.21 -21.44
N GLU A 200 18.93 10.65 -21.98
CA GLU A 200 19.26 10.52 -23.40
C GLU A 200 19.95 9.17 -23.64
N VAL A 201 19.36 8.36 -24.52
CA VAL A 201 19.70 6.96 -24.82
C VAL A 201 20.95 6.86 -25.72
N GLU A 202 21.88 7.79 -25.63
CA GLU A 202 23.17 7.69 -26.30
C GLU A 202 24.17 7.04 -25.34
N HIS A 203 24.57 5.80 -25.64
CA HIS A 203 25.56 4.94 -24.95
C HIS A 203 25.04 3.69 -24.20
N LEU A 204 23.90 3.12 -24.57
CA LEU A 204 23.52 1.76 -24.10
C LEU A 204 24.23 0.62 -24.84
N GLU A 205 24.80 0.88 -26.02
CA GLU A 205 25.41 -0.17 -26.86
C GLU A 205 26.87 -0.51 -26.47
N GLU A 206 27.56 0.33 -25.70
CA GLU A 206 29.01 0.17 -25.45
C GLU A 206 29.38 -0.67 -24.22
N LEU A 207 28.42 -0.99 -23.33
CA LEU A 207 28.68 -1.73 -22.07
C LEU A 207 27.99 -3.09 -21.94
N GLY A 208 27.14 -3.48 -22.90
CA GLY A 208 26.44 -4.77 -22.87
C GLY A 208 25.47 -4.97 -21.69
N GLN A 209 25.17 -3.92 -20.91
CA GLN A 209 24.26 -3.93 -19.76
C GLN A 209 23.38 -2.68 -19.77
N ASN A 210 22.08 -2.86 -19.51
CA ASN A 210 21.11 -1.78 -19.39
C ASN A 210 21.15 -1.20 -17.95
N PRO A 211 21.50 0.07 -17.73
CA PRO A 211 21.64 0.66 -16.40
C PRO A 211 20.32 0.70 -15.62
N TYR A 212 19.18 0.78 -16.32
CA TYR A 212 17.86 0.69 -15.69
C TYR A 212 17.58 -0.72 -15.16
N GLU A 213 17.99 -1.76 -15.90
CA GLU A 213 17.88 -3.15 -15.43
C GLU A 213 18.77 -3.36 -14.20
N ASP A 214 20.03 -2.93 -14.25
CA ASP A 214 20.93 -3.05 -13.09
C ASP A 214 20.37 -2.30 -11.87
N TYR A 215 19.82 -1.11 -12.08
CA TYR A 215 19.16 -0.37 -11.00
C TYR A 215 18.00 -1.18 -10.39
N ILE A 216 17.09 -1.67 -11.23
CA ILE A 216 15.92 -2.41 -10.77
C ILE A 216 16.32 -3.74 -10.10
N PHE A 217 17.35 -4.40 -10.60
CA PHE A 217 17.72 -5.73 -10.12
C PHE A 217 18.64 -5.71 -8.90
N LYS A 218 19.42 -4.64 -8.71
CA LYS A 218 20.49 -4.62 -7.69
C LYS A 218 20.52 -3.35 -6.83
N ASP A 219 20.36 -2.17 -7.44
CA ASP A 219 20.75 -0.93 -6.75
C ASP A 219 19.61 -0.12 -6.13
N GLY A 220 18.40 -0.17 -6.68
CA GLY A 220 17.26 0.58 -6.17
C GLY A 220 16.89 0.19 -4.75
N LEU A 221 16.14 1.07 -4.06
CA LEU A 221 15.68 0.84 -2.70
C LEU A 221 14.95 -0.49 -2.60
N PHE A 222 14.10 -0.84 -3.57
CA PHE A 222 13.40 -2.13 -3.53
C PHE A 222 14.29 -3.30 -3.91
N ALA A 223 15.29 -3.10 -4.79
CA ALA A 223 16.20 -4.14 -5.23
C ALA A 223 17.02 -4.71 -4.07
N ARG A 224 17.52 -3.84 -3.19
CA ARG A 224 18.41 -4.17 -2.07
C ARG A 224 17.75 -5.00 -0.96
N GLN A 225 16.42 -4.92 -0.83
CA GLN A 225 15.68 -5.60 0.22
C GLN A 225 14.63 -6.58 -0.29
N PHE A 226 14.14 -6.48 -1.52
CA PHE A 226 13.14 -7.40 -2.07
C PHE A 226 13.70 -8.09 -3.31
N PRO A 227 14.67 -9.01 -3.16
CA PRO A 227 15.41 -9.56 -4.29
C PRO A 227 14.48 -10.30 -5.26
N VAL A 228 14.72 -10.07 -6.54
CA VAL A 228 14.02 -10.70 -7.67
C VAL A 228 15.00 -11.49 -8.52
N LYS A 229 14.48 -12.44 -9.30
CA LYS A 229 15.25 -13.11 -10.35
C LYS A 229 15.85 -12.05 -11.28
N GLN A 230 17.13 -12.22 -11.60
CA GLN A 230 17.94 -11.27 -12.37
C GLN A 230 17.66 -11.38 -13.88
N GLU A 231 16.38 -11.55 -14.24
CA GLU A 231 15.91 -11.67 -15.62
C GLU A 231 14.44 -11.21 -15.75
N PRO A 232 14.07 -10.57 -16.87
CA PRO A 232 12.69 -10.20 -17.13
C PRO A 232 11.78 -11.44 -17.31
N VAL A 233 10.64 -11.46 -16.63
CA VAL A 233 9.65 -12.52 -16.78
C VAL A 233 9.01 -12.46 -18.16
N LYS A 234 9.30 -13.47 -18.99
CA LYS A 234 8.82 -13.58 -20.38
C LYS A 234 9.28 -12.41 -21.27
N ASN A 235 10.49 -11.88 -21.05
CA ASN A 235 11.04 -10.74 -21.80
C ASN A 235 10.11 -9.52 -21.80
N ARG A 236 9.32 -9.34 -20.72
CA ARG A 236 8.38 -8.22 -20.58
C ARG A 236 9.11 -7.02 -20.02
N VAL A 237 9.59 -6.21 -20.95
CA VAL A 237 10.30 -4.94 -20.73
C VAL A 237 9.64 -3.88 -21.60
N ALA A 238 9.57 -2.64 -21.11
CA ALA A 238 9.19 -1.49 -21.90
C ALA A 238 9.79 -0.21 -21.31
N GLU A 239 9.95 0.81 -22.15
CA GLU A 239 10.39 2.14 -21.74
C GLU A 239 9.64 3.20 -22.54
N TYR A 240 9.39 4.35 -21.91
CA TYR A 240 8.66 5.45 -22.53
C TYR A 240 9.07 6.78 -21.90
N THR A 241 9.06 7.84 -22.71
CA THR A 241 9.17 9.22 -22.23
C THR A 241 7.77 9.83 -22.10
N LEU A 242 7.50 10.46 -20.95
CA LEU A 242 6.26 11.15 -20.66
C LEU A 242 6.35 12.60 -21.18
N GLU A 243 6.17 12.76 -22.49
CA GLU A 243 6.16 14.06 -23.16
C GLU A 243 4.83 14.82 -22.94
N GLY A 244 4.89 16.15 -22.99
CA GLY A 244 3.73 17.02 -22.81
C GLY A 244 3.38 17.28 -21.35
N ASP A 245 2.16 17.70 -21.09
CA ASP A 245 1.63 17.88 -19.74
C ASP A 245 0.77 16.68 -19.28
N VAL A 246 0.24 16.74 -18.05
CA VAL A 246 -0.58 15.66 -17.50
C VAL A 246 -1.89 15.43 -18.30
N VAL A 247 -2.44 16.46 -18.95
CA VAL A 247 -3.61 16.35 -19.84
C VAL A 247 -3.21 15.60 -21.11
N ASP A 248 -2.06 15.94 -21.70
CA ASP A 248 -1.56 15.23 -22.89
C ASP A 248 -1.38 13.72 -22.62
N ILE A 249 -0.82 13.36 -21.46
CA ILE A 249 -0.71 11.96 -21.03
C ILE A 249 -2.08 11.33 -20.85
N SER A 250 -3.02 12.01 -20.20
CA SER A 250 -4.38 11.50 -19.99
C SER A 250 -5.08 11.16 -21.32
N ASP A 251 -4.90 11.99 -22.34
CA ASP A 251 -5.63 11.83 -23.60
C ASP A 251 -4.95 10.83 -24.55
N ASN A 252 -3.60 10.74 -24.52
CA ASN A 252 -2.84 10.05 -25.57
C ASN A 252 -2.02 8.83 -25.11
N PHE A 253 -2.06 8.46 -23.82
CA PHE A 253 -1.21 7.37 -23.33
C PHE A 253 -1.48 6.01 -23.99
N THR A 254 -0.43 5.38 -24.51
CA THR A 254 -0.48 4.02 -25.11
C THR A 254 0.57 3.06 -24.53
N GLY A 255 1.26 3.49 -23.46
CA GLY A 255 2.37 2.74 -22.87
C GLY A 255 1.96 1.50 -22.08
N LYS A 256 2.96 0.74 -21.65
CA LYS A 256 2.81 -0.41 -20.76
C LYS A 256 3.42 -0.10 -19.41
N VAL A 257 2.81 -0.62 -18.36
CA VAL A 257 3.31 -0.55 -16.99
C VAL A 257 3.33 -1.96 -16.41
N PHE A 258 4.51 -2.47 -16.06
CA PHE A 258 4.69 -3.77 -15.42
C PHE A 258 4.87 -3.62 -13.91
N ASN A 259 5.01 -4.75 -13.22
CA ASN A 259 5.01 -4.82 -11.77
C ASN A 259 6.23 -4.13 -11.09
N THR A 260 7.27 -3.77 -11.85
CA THR A 260 8.45 -3.08 -11.35
C THR A 260 8.89 -2.02 -12.35
N GLY A 261 9.45 -0.92 -11.86
CA GLY A 261 10.04 0.09 -12.73
C GLY A 261 10.64 1.27 -11.99
N VAL A 262 11.25 2.16 -12.76
CA VAL A 262 11.81 3.42 -12.31
C VAL A 262 11.44 4.51 -13.31
N MET A 263 11.04 5.67 -12.82
CA MET A 263 10.87 6.90 -13.58
C MET A 263 11.93 7.89 -13.13
N HIS A 264 12.69 8.38 -14.10
CA HIS A 264 13.74 9.37 -13.92
C HIS A 264 13.65 10.44 -15.01
N ASN A 265 13.53 11.71 -14.61
CA ASN A 265 13.40 12.87 -15.52
C ASN A 265 12.30 12.72 -16.58
N GLY A 266 11.15 12.14 -16.21
CA GLY A 266 10.02 11.95 -17.13
C GLY A 266 10.18 10.77 -18.09
N HIS A 267 11.34 10.12 -18.16
CA HIS A 267 11.50 8.81 -18.78
C HIS A 267 11.23 7.72 -17.75
N TYR A 268 10.45 6.70 -18.10
CA TYR A 268 10.29 5.53 -17.25
C TYR A 268 10.66 4.25 -17.98
N TYR A 269 11.34 3.38 -17.24
CA TYR A 269 11.67 2.02 -17.63
C TYR A 269 10.91 1.05 -16.72
N THR A 270 10.27 0.05 -17.32
CA THR A 270 9.44 -0.91 -16.59
C THR A 270 9.67 -2.34 -17.05
N ILE A 271 9.63 -3.26 -16.09
CA ILE A 271 9.95 -4.67 -16.27
C ILE A 271 9.04 -5.53 -15.41
N GLU A 272 8.62 -6.67 -15.96
CA GLU A 272 7.99 -7.70 -15.14
C GLU A 272 9.07 -8.54 -14.45
N THR A 273 9.08 -8.51 -13.12
CA THR A 273 9.99 -9.28 -12.27
C THR A 273 9.26 -10.41 -11.55
N ALA A 274 10.02 -11.38 -11.02
CA ALA A 274 9.53 -12.39 -10.10
C ALA A 274 10.47 -12.47 -8.89
N PRO A 275 9.95 -12.67 -7.67
CA PRO A 275 10.80 -12.87 -6.49
C PRO A 275 11.76 -14.05 -6.69
N THR A 276 12.90 -14.05 -5.99
CA THR A 276 13.81 -15.21 -6.00
C THR A 276 13.16 -16.46 -5.41
N GLY A 277 12.29 -16.27 -4.39
CA GLY A 277 11.63 -17.35 -3.65
C GLY A 277 12.53 -18.00 -2.60
N GLU A 278 13.62 -17.35 -2.20
CA GLU A 278 14.58 -17.85 -1.22
C GLU A 278 14.11 -17.68 0.23
N GLU A 279 13.24 -16.70 0.49
CA GLU A 279 12.70 -16.43 1.82
C GLU A 279 11.48 -17.32 2.10
N LYS A 280 11.48 -17.95 3.28
CA LYS A 280 10.36 -18.79 3.72
C LYS A 280 9.30 -17.92 4.41
N PRO A 281 8.04 -17.92 3.96
CA PRO A 281 6.98 -17.23 4.68
C PRO A 281 6.74 -17.85 6.05
N ARG A 282 6.39 -17.02 7.03
CA ARG A 282 5.62 -17.47 8.19
C ARG A 282 4.31 -18.09 7.72
N THR A 283 3.90 -19.18 8.35
CA THR A 283 2.64 -19.86 8.07
C THR A 283 1.51 -19.25 8.88
N LEU A 284 0.27 -19.56 8.52
CA LEU A 284 -0.88 -19.20 9.36
C LEU A 284 -0.79 -19.89 10.74
N GLY A 285 -0.24 -21.10 10.80
CA GLY A 285 0.04 -21.82 12.04
C GLY A 285 0.98 -21.08 12.99
N ASP A 286 1.94 -20.32 12.46
CA ASP A 286 2.88 -19.53 13.27
C ASP A 286 2.24 -18.28 13.90
N ILE A 287 1.04 -17.89 13.43
CA ILE A 287 0.36 -16.64 13.82
C ILE A 287 -0.80 -16.88 14.79
N VAL A 288 -1.49 -18.01 14.63
CA VAL A 288 -2.65 -18.34 15.46
C VAL A 288 -2.28 -18.43 16.94
N GLN A 289 -3.19 -18.00 17.80
CA GLN A 289 -3.04 -18.11 19.25
C GLN A 289 -3.13 -19.57 19.68
N ALA A 290 -2.55 -19.89 20.83
CA ALA A 290 -2.81 -21.17 21.48
C ALA A 290 -4.31 -21.29 21.78
N GLU A 291 -4.90 -22.48 21.58
CA GLU A 291 -6.36 -22.68 21.71
C GLU A 291 -6.88 -22.34 23.12
N ALA A 292 -6.02 -22.40 24.15
CA ALA A 292 -6.35 -22.02 25.52
C ALA A 292 -6.59 -20.50 25.70
N ASP A 293 -6.04 -19.67 24.82
CA ASP A 293 -6.16 -18.20 24.85
C ASP A 293 -7.28 -17.68 23.93
N VAL A 294 -7.92 -18.56 23.17
CA VAL A 294 -8.99 -18.19 22.23
C VAL A 294 -10.35 -18.18 22.94
N PRO A 295 -11.08 -17.05 22.97
CA PRO A 295 -12.39 -16.98 23.58
C PRO A 295 -13.42 -17.89 22.89
N GLU A 296 -14.32 -18.50 23.67
CA GLU A 296 -15.29 -19.49 23.18
C GLU A 296 -16.22 -18.94 22.09
N GLU A 297 -16.48 -17.62 22.07
CA GLU A 297 -17.30 -16.94 21.06
C GLU A 297 -16.76 -17.03 19.62
N PHE A 298 -15.46 -17.31 19.45
CA PHE A 298 -14.85 -17.49 18.12
C PHE A 298 -15.04 -18.91 17.58
N TYR A 299 -15.40 -19.88 18.42
CA TYR A 299 -15.66 -21.24 17.99
C TYR A 299 -17.06 -21.38 17.39
N LEU A 300 -17.14 -22.12 16.29
CA LEU A 300 -18.39 -22.42 15.60
C LEU A 300 -19.00 -23.69 16.21
N ASN A 301 -19.76 -23.52 17.28
CA ASN A 301 -20.49 -24.59 17.96
C ASN A 301 -21.89 -24.85 17.37
N ASP A 302 -22.25 -24.14 16.31
CA ASP A 302 -23.56 -24.17 15.65
C ASP A 302 -23.43 -24.83 14.27
N ASP A 303 -24.08 -25.99 14.11
CA ASP A 303 -24.08 -26.77 12.87
C ASP A 303 -24.60 -25.96 11.67
N ASP A 304 -25.57 -25.06 11.87
CA ASP A 304 -26.12 -24.23 10.79
C ASP A 304 -25.06 -23.27 10.23
N LYS A 305 -24.17 -22.75 11.08
CA LYS A 305 -23.05 -21.90 10.64
C LYS A 305 -22.02 -22.71 9.85
N LEU A 306 -21.76 -23.95 10.26
CA LEU A 306 -20.83 -24.83 9.54
C LEU A 306 -21.40 -25.23 8.18
N GLU A 307 -22.68 -25.57 8.09
CA GLU A 307 -23.35 -25.86 6.82
C GLU A 307 -23.37 -24.62 5.90
N LYS A 308 -23.59 -23.43 6.46
CA LYS A 308 -23.46 -22.17 5.72
C LYS A 308 -22.07 -22.00 5.12
N PHE A 309 -20.99 -22.28 5.88
CA PHE A 309 -19.63 -22.23 5.34
C PHE A 309 -19.38 -23.26 4.24
N LYS A 310 -19.85 -24.50 4.41
CA LYS A 310 -19.77 -25.55 3.38
C LYS A 310 -20.45 -25.12 2.09
N TYR A 311 -21.66 -24.55 2.18
CA TYR A 311 -22.36 -24.01 1.02
C TYR A 311 -21.63 -22.82 0.38
N LEU A 312 -21.15 -21.87 1.19
CA LEU A 312 -20.45 -20.68 0.70
C LEU A 312 -19.15 -21.04 -0.02
N ARG A 313 -18.40 -22.02 0.49
CA ARG A 313 -17.10 -22.46 -0.05
C ARG A 313 -17.23 -23.53 -1.13
N GLY A 314 -18.36 -24.22 -1.20
CA GLY A 314 -18.67 -25.24 -2.21
C GLY A 314 -18.90 -24.67 -3.61
N PRO A 315 -18.71 -25.49 -4.66
CA PRO A 315 -19.02 -25.09 -6.03
C PRO A 315 -20.52 -24.88 -6.20
N LYS A 316 -20.91 -23.86 -6.97
CA LYS A 316 -22.32 -23.56 -7.27
C LYS A 316 -22.50 -23.03 -8.68
N LYS A 317 -23.63 -23.40 -9.28
CA LYS A 317 -24.13 -22.84 -10.55
C LYS A 317 -25.56 -22.38 -10.32
N LEU A 318 -25.79 -21.07 -10.40
CA LEU A 318 -27.07 -20.45 -10.12
C LEU A 318 -27.51 -19.63 -11.34
N GLN A 319 -28.79 -19.72 -11.71
CA GLN A 319 -29.35 -18.75 -12.63
C GLN A 319 -29.56 -17.43 -11.89
N ARG A 320 -29.04 -16.33 -12.44
CA ARG A 320 -29.21 -14.99 -11.91
C ARG A 320 -29.77 -14.08 -12.98
N LYS A 321 -30.48 -13.05 -12.55
CA LYS A 321 -30.99 -11.99 -13.42
C LYS A 321 -30.23 -10.71 -13.08
N SER A 322 -29.67 -10.05 -14.09
CA SER A 322 -29.04 -8.74 -13.93
C SER A 322 -30.10 -7.65 -13.70
N ALA A 323 -29.67 -6.44 -13.33
CA ALA A 323 -30.57 -5.33 -13.03
C ALA A 323 -31.39 -4.87 -14.25
N ASP A 324 -30.86 -5.05 -15.46
CA ASP A 324 -31.49 -4.82 -16.76
C ASP A 324 -32.31 -6.03 -17.27
N GLY A 325 -32.37 -7.12 -16.51
CA GLY A 325 -33.27 -8.24 -16.76
C GLY A 325 -32.68 -9.40 -17.57
N HIS A 326 -31.41 -9.36 -17.96
CA HIS A 326 -30.73 -10.46 -18.65
C HIS A 326 -30.50 -11.64 -17.69
N GLU A 327 -30.90 -12.85 -18.11
CA GLU A 327 -30.62 -14.08 -17.35
C GLU A 327 -29.23 -14.62 -17.69
N TYR A 328 -28.40 -14.87 -16.69
CA TYR A 328 -27.08 -15.43 -16.87
C TYR A 328 -26.79 -16.50 -15.82
N THR A 329 -25.98 -17.48 -16.19
CA THR A 329 -25.52 -18.52 -15.27
C THR A 329 -24.33 -18.00 -14.48
N TYR A 330 -24.54 -17.71 -13.21
CA TYR A 330 -23.47 -17.47 -12.26
C TYR A 330 -22.84 -18.79 -11.85
N SER A 331 -21.59 -19.01 -12.27
CA SER A 331 -20.80 -20.19 -11.88
C SER A 331 -19.68 -19.78 -10.93
N GLU A 332 -19.55 -20.48 -9.82
CA GLU A 332 -18.49 -20.27 -8.83
C GLU A 332 -17.85 -21.63 -8.49
N GLY A 333 -16.54 -21.77 -8.71
CA GLY A 333 -15.80 -22.98 -8.34
C GLY A 333 -15.68 -23.13 -6.82
N GLY A 334 -15.35 -24.32 -6.32
CA GLY A 334 -15.14 -24.55 -4.88
C GLY A 334 -13.82 -23.96 -4.36
N MET A 335 -13.69 -23.81 -3.04
CA MET A 335 -12.43 -23.53 -2.34
C MET A 335 -12.23 -24.48 -1.17
N SER A 336 -11.03 -24.48 -0.58
CA SER A 336 -10.72 -25.30 0.61
C SER A 336 -11.77 -25.09 1.71
N PRO A 337 -12.27 -26.16 2.35
CA PRO A 337 -13.32 -26.05 3.38
C PRO A 337 -12.88 -25.20 4.58
N TYR A 338 -11.59 -25.19 4.91
CA TYR A 338 -10.96 -24.34 5.92
C TYR A 338 -9.57 -23.89 5.43
N ASP A 339 -9.02 -22.86 6.05
CA ASP A 339 -7.70 -22.31 5.74
C ASP A 339 -6.59 -23.22 6.29
N SER A 340 -5.52 -23.42 5.51
CA SER A 340 -4.41 -24.28 5.90
C SER A 340 -3.48 -23.56 6.87
N LEU A 341 -3.06 -24.26 7.92
CA LEU A 341 -2.08 -23.78 8.89
C LEU A 341 -0.64 -23.90 8.38
N ASP A 342 -0.39 -24.76 7.37
CA ASP A 342 0.95 -25.01 6.82
C ASP A 342 1.38 -24.01 5.75
N LEU A 343 0.48 -23.08 5.37
CA LEU A 343 0.71 -22.10 4.33
C LEU A 343 0.59 -20.68 4.89
N PRO A 344 1.24 -19.68 4.28
CA PRO A 344 0.92 -18.29 4.58
C PRO A 344 -0.57 -18.03 4.31
N SER A 345 -1.15 -17.24 5.18
CA SER A 345 -2.55 -16.84 5.10
C SER A 345 -2.86 -16.20 3.76
N ARG A 346 -4.10 -16.35 3.30
CA ARG A 346 -4.59 -15.59 2.15
C ARG A 346 -4.84 -14.14 2.56
N THR A 347 -5.00 -13.24 1.59
CA THR A 347 -5.33 -11.84 1.88
C THR A 347 -6.60 -11.75 2.73
N MET A 348 -6.48 -11.10 3.89
CA MET A 348 -7.62 -10.69 4.69
C MET A 348 -8.36 -9.54 4.00
N LEU A 349 -9.68 -9.63 3.95
CA LEU A 349 -10.55 -8.61 3.36
C LEU A 349 -11.27 -7.81 4.45
N THR A 350 -11.77 -6.62 4.12
CA THR A 350 -12.57 -5.81 5.06
C THR A 350 -13.87 -6.46 5.50
N SER A 351 -14.33 -7.48 4.76
CA SER A 351 -15.50 -8.29 5.08
C SER A 351 -15.21 -9.40 6.10
N GLU A 352 -13.98 -9.52 6.61
CA GLU A 352 -13.56 -10.60 7.53
C GLU A 352 -14.46 -10.71 8.77
N GLY A 353 -14.93 -9.58 9.31
CA GLY A 353 -15.87 -9.55 10.45
C GLY A 353 -17.31 -10.00 10.13
N SER A 354 -17.57 -10.57 8.95
CA SER A 354 -18.87 -11.11 8.54
C SER A 354 -18.73 -12.57 8.11
N THR A 355 -19.82 -13.32 8.01
CA THR A 355 -19.78 -14.70 7.46
C THR A 355 -19.97 -14.68 5.95
N ASN A 356 -18.88 -14.83 5.21
CA ASN A 356 -18.88 -14.96 3.76
C ASN A 356 -17.85 -16.01 3.31
N ARG A 357 -17.80 -16.27 2.01
CA ARG A 357 -16.91 -17.28 1.43
C ARG A 357 -15.42 -17.03 1.75
N SER A 358 -15.02 -15.76 1.78
CA SER A 358 -13.65 -15.30 2.06
C SER A 358 -13.41 -14.96 3.53
N THR A 359 -14.28 -15.36 4.46
CA THR A 359 -13.99 -15.31 5.90
C THR A 359 -13.09 -16.47 6.27
N HIS A 360 -12.02 -16.23 7.02
CA HIS A 360 -11.08 -17.27 7.45
C HIS A 360 -11.79 -18.22 8.40
N LEU A 361 -11.60 -19.51 8.11
CA LEU A 361 -12.17 -20.59 8.91
C LEU A 361 -11.03 -21.55 9.22
N LEU A 362 -10.74 -21.71 10.50
CA LEU A 362 -9.69 -22.60 10.98
C LEU A 362 -10.30 -23.90 11.46
N LYS A 363 -9.53 -24.98 11.35
CA LYS A 363 -9.86 -26.26 11.98
C LYS A 363 -8.65 -26.73 12.79
N ILE A 364 -8.72 -26.60 14.11
CA ILE A 364 -7.64 -26.92 15.05
C ILE A 364 -8.23 -27.89 16.09
N ASP A 365 -7.52 -28.98 16.38
CA ASP A 365 -7.93 -30.01 17.33
C ASP A 365 -9.37 -30.51 17.13
N GLY A 366 -9.80 -30.60 15.86
CA GLY A 366 -11.13 -31.06 15.47
C GLY A 366 -12.24 -30.01 15.58
N ARG A 367 -11.98 -28.83 16.15
CA ARG A 367 -12.93 -27.73 16.31
C ARG A 367 -12.77 -26.71 15.20
N TYR A 368 -13.89 -26.11 14.79
CA TYR A 368 -13.89 -25.02 13.81
C TYR A 368 -14.00 -23.67 14.52
N ARG A 369 -13.19 -22.69 14.09
CA ARG A 369 -13.24 -21.33 14.63
C ARG A 369 -12.86 -20.27 13.62
N LEU A 370 -13.24 -19.04 13.91
CA LEU A 370 -12.80 -17.86 13.15
C LEU A 370 -11.47 -17.32 13.72
N LEU A 371 -10.82 -16.45 12.95
CA LEU A 371 -9.69 -15.67 13.46
C LEU A 371 -10.15 -14.74 14.59
N THR A 372 -9.28 -14.53 15.57
CA THR A 372 -9.45 -13.49 16.58
C THR A 372 -8.87 -12.15 16.10
N PRO A 373 -9.25 -11.00 16.69
CA PRO A 373 -8.62 -9.73 16.38
C PRO A 373 -7.11 -9.71 16.54
N ILE A 374 -6.58 -10.39 17.56
CA ILE A 374 -5.14 -10.52 17.80
C ILE A 374 -4.48 -11.26 16.63
N GLU A 375 -5.04 -12.39 16.21
CA GLU A 375 -4.51 -13.14 15.05
C GLU A 375 -4.58 -12.31 13.77
N ALA A 376 -5.63 -11.48 13.62
CA ALA A 376 -5.75 -10.56 12.50
C ALA A 376 -4.70 -9.44 12.51
N GLU A 377 -4.36 -8.91 13.68
CA GLU A 377 -3.28 -7.93 13.89
C GLU A 377 -1.92 -8.53 13.53
N ARG A 378 -1.61 -9.70 14.10
CA ARG A 378 -0.37 -10.45 13.81
C ARG A 378 -0.22 -10.80 12.33
N LEU A 379 -1.32 -11.09 11.62
CA LEU A 379 -1.28 -11.36 10.16
C LEU A 379 -0.79 -10.16 9.33
N GLN A 380 -0.95 -8.94 9.85
CA GLN A 380 -0.44 -7.71 9.25
C GLN A 380 0.83 -7.21 9.95
N ASP A 381 1.41 -8.04 10.83
CA ASP A 381 2.59 -7.76 11.64
C ASP A 381 2.41 -6.59 12.64
N PHE A 382 1.16 -6.33 13.05
CA PHE A 382 0.85 -5.40 14.14
C PHE A 382 1.07 -6.06 15.51
N PRO A 383 1.41 -5.27 16.55
CA PRO A 383 1.39 -5.75 17.93
C PRO A 383 0.00 -6.22 18.36
N ASP A 384 -0.03 -7.17 19.29
CA ASP A 384 -1.28 -7.64 19.89
C ASP A 384 -2.07 -6.50 20.52
N ASP A 385 -3.39 -6.55 20.33
CA ASP A 385 -4.34 -5.57 20.83
C ASP A 385 -4.11 -4.14 20.32
N TRP A 386 -3.34 -3.96 19.23
CA TRP A 386 -3.06 -2.66 18.63
C TRP A 386 -4.34 -1.85 18.40
N THR A 387 -5.37 -2.47 17.84
CA THR A 387 -6.64 -1.83 17.51
C THR A 387 -7.71 -1.99 18.59
N LYS A 388 -7.37 -2.50 19.78
CA LYS A 388 -8.35 -2.76 20.83
C LYS A 388 -8.97 -1.50 21.42
N TYR A 389 -8.18 -0.45 21.60
CA TYR A 389 -8.62 0.78 22.28
C TYR A 389 -8.57 1.98 21.34
N LYS A 390 -9.52 2.90 21.56
CA LYS A 390 -9.63 4.17 20.84
C LYS A 390 -9.96 5.30 21.81
N LEU A 391 -9.52 6.51 21.48
CA LEU A 391 -9.79 7.73 22.26
C LEU A 391 -10.89 8.53 21.57
N THR A 392 -12.09 8.53 22.16
CA THR A 392 -13.27 9.21 21.61
C THR A 392 -13.17 10.73 21.74
N GLU A 393 -14.05 11.44 21.04
CA GLU A 393 -14.10 12.91 21.04
C GLU A 393 -14.34 13.52 22.43
N ASP A 394 -15.11 12.84 23.28
CA ASP A 394 -15.34 13.20 24.70
C ASP A 394 -14.18 12.81 25.64
N GLY A 395 -13.04 12.37 25.10
CA GLY A 395 -11.83 12.04 25.86
C GLY A 395 -11.88 10.70 26.59
N GLN A 396 -12.85 9.83 26.29
CA GLN A 396 -12.97 8.51 26.89
C GLN A 396 -12.18 7.45 26.11
N VAL A 397 -11.55 6.52 26.82
CA VAL A 397 -10.97 5.32 26.21
C VAL A 397 -12.07 4.26 26.10
N LYS A 398 -12.32 3.77 24.89
CA LYS A 398 -13.32 2.71 24.63
C LYS A 398 -12.71 1.57 23.84
N GLU A 399 -13.27 0.38 24.01
CA GLU A 399 -12.92 -0.76 23.17
C GLU A 399 -13.53 -0.62 21.78
N VAL A 400 -12.73 -0.95 20.76
CA VAL A 400 -13.17 -1.06 19.38
C VAL A 400 -13.83 -2.41 19.17
N SER A 401 -15.02 -2.43 18.60
CA SER A 401 -15.73 -3.69 18.32
C SER A 401 -14.89 -4.66 17.47
N THR A 402 -15.02 -5.96 17.73
CA THR A 402 -14.39 -7.04 16.96
C THR A 402 -14.55 -6.84 15.45
N ARG A 403 -15.76 -6.50 14.99
CA ARG A 403 -16.04 -6.28 13.56
C ARG A 403 -15.21 -5.14 12.98
N MET A 404 -14.99 -4.05 13.73
CA MET A 404 -14.17 -2.93 13.28
C MET A 404 -12.68 -3.26 13.31
N ARG A 405 -12.20 -3.98 14.32
CA ARG A 405 -10.81 -4.49 14.36
C ARG A 405 -10.49 -5.35 13.12
N MET A 406 -11.41 -6.25 12.75
CA MET A 406 -11.31 -7.04 11.52
C MET A 406 -11.34 -6.19 10.25
N PHE A 407 -12.20 -5.15 10.21
CA PHE A 407 -12.25 -4.21 9.09
C PHE A 407 -10.91 -3.47 8.90
N PHE A 408 -10.29 -3.02 9.99
CA PHE A 408 -8.98 -2.37 9.94
C PHE A 408 -7.92 -3.29 9.36
N MET A 409 -7.83 -4.53 9.85
CA MET A 409 -6.81 -5.49 9.38
C MET A 409 -7.04 -5.97 7.95
N GLY A 410 -8.27 -5.93 7.45
CA GLY A 410 -8.54 -6.13 6.02
C GLY A 410 -7.95 -5.04 5.12
N ASN A 411 -7.93 -3.79 5.61
CA ASN A 411 -7.39 -2.63 4.90
C ASN A 411 -5.89 -2.41 5.14
N ALA A 412 -5.38 -2.73 6.32
CA ALA A 412 -4.00 -2.46 6.72
C ALA A 412 -2.97 -3.07 5.76
N LEU A 413 -1.84 -2.40 5.59
CA LEU A 413 -0.64 -2.99 4.98
C LEU A 413 0.06 -3.92 5.98
N VAL A 414 1.04 -4.70 5.51
CA VAL A 414 1.89 -5.50 6.42
C VAL A 414 3.05 -4.63 6.89
N THR A 415 3.10 -4.32 8.20
CA THR A 415 4.07 -3.37 8.80
C THR A 415 5.51 -3.86 8.66
N GLY A 416 5.77 -5.18 8.65
CA GLY A 416 7.09 -5.76 8.42
C GLY A 416 7.70 -5.38 7.07
N ILE A 417 6.88 -5.24 6.02
CA ILE A 417 7.31 -4.75 4.69
C ILE A 417 7.74 -3.29 4.78
N VAL A 418 6.97 -2.46 5.48
CA VAL A 418 7.32 -1.04 5.69
C VAL A 418 8.58 -0.92 6.56
N SER A 419 8.73 -1.76 7.57
CA SER A 419 9.91 -1.79 8.44
C SER A 419 11.18 -2.12 7.65
N ARG A 420 11.08 -3.06 6.70
CA ARG A 420 12.18 -3.40 5.79
C ARG A 420 12.51 -2.21 4.87
N ILE A 421 11.50 -1.51 4.37
CA ILE A 421 11.66 -0.27 3.59
C ILE A 421 12.36 0.82 4.39
N GLY A 422 11.94 1.07 5.63
CA GLY A 422 12.59 2.04 6.50
C GLY A 422 14.06 1.71 6.75
N LYS A 423 14.39 0.45 7.05
CA LYS A 423 15.78 0.05 7.31
C LYS A 423 16.71 0.34 6.12
N GLU A 424 16.25 0.11 4.90
CA GLU A 424 17.05 0.40 3.70
C GLU A 424 17.04 1.89 3.34
N LEU A 425 15.91 2.57 3.53
CA LEU A 425 15.81 4.02 3.33
C LEU A 425 16.78 4.77 4.24
N LYS A 426 16.91 4.37 5.51
CA LYS A 426 17.87 4.96 6.45
C LYS A 426 19.30 4.87 5.92
N LYS A 427 19.71 3.70 5.40
CA LYS A 427 21.05 3.55 4.79
C LYS A 427 21.20 4.45 3.58
N ILE A 428 20.18 4.46 2.71
CA ILE A 428 20.17 5.31 1.51
C ILE A 428 20.31 6.79 1.87
N ASP A 429 19.65 7.27 2.92
CA ASP A 429 19.73 8.66 3.35
C ASP A 429 21.01 8.98 4.12
N ALA A 430 21.54 8.04 4.93
CA ALA A 430 22.76 8.21 5.71
C ALA A 430 24.06 8.07 4.91
N ASP A 431 24.11 7.23 3.86
CA ASP A 431 25.30 7.03 3.00
C ASP A 431 25.68 8.26 2.13
N ASN A 432 25.11 9.43 2.46
CA ASN A 432 25.03 10.62 1.61
C ASN A 432 25.53 11.90 2.26
N GLU A 433 25.86 11.83 3.55
CA GLU A 433 26.69 12.80 4.25
C GLU A 433 28.16 12.41 4.09
#